data_AF-A0A1I5GCX8-F1
#
_entry.id   AF-A0A1I5GCX8-F1
#
_cell.length_a   1.000
_cell.length_b   1.000
_cell.length_c   1.000
_cell.angle_alpha   90.00
_cell.angle_beta   90.00
_cell.angle_gamma   90.00
#
_symmetry.space_group_name_H-M   'P 1'
#
loop_
_entity.id
_entity.type
_entity.pdbx_description
1 polymer ?
#
loop_
_entity_poly.entity_id
_entity_poly.type
_entity_poly.pdbx_seq_one_letter_code
_entity_poly.pdbx_strand_id
1 'polypeptide(L)' 'MNKKDQMTVESFVSTGMDLETLYTCFPDFSQEEIAEIYNNYKDNQPVGADGHAMSINCS' A
#
# COMPACT_ATOMS: atom_id res chain seq x y z
N MET A 1 6.90 12.10 -7.57
CA MET A 1 6.16 12.19 -6.30
C MET A 1 7.09 12.65 -5.17
N ASN A 2 6.63 13.48 -4.22
CA ASN A 2 7.47 13.85 -3.06
C ASN A 2 7.45 12.73 -1.99
N LYS A 3 8.39 12.74 -1.04
CA LYS A 3 8.50 11.67 -0.02
C LYS A 3 7.26 11.52 0.87
N LYS A 4 6.55 12.60 1.16
CA LYS A 4 5.35 12.57 2.00
C LYS A 4 4.18 11.93 1.26
N ASP A 5 4.02 12.26 0.00
CA ASP A 5 3.01 11.68 -0.87
C ASP A 5 3.28 10.18 -1.04
N GLN A 6 4.54 9.80 -1.26
CA GLN A 6 4.96 8.40 -1.36
C GLN A 6 4.59 7.59 -0.11
N MET A 7 4.93 8.07 1.09
CA MET A 7 4.55 7.41 2.35
C MET A 7 3.04 7.29 2.53
N THR A 8 2.28 8.25 1.99
CA THR A 8 0.82 8.22 2.02
C THR A 8 0.31 7.11 1.12
N VAL A 9 0.77 7.02 -0.14
CA VAL A 9 0.40 5.93 -1.06
C VAL A 9 0.77 4.56 -0.47
N GLU A 10 1.98 4.41 0.07
CA GLU A 10 2.43 3.17 0.74
C GLU A 10 1.53 2.78 1.92
N SER A 11 1.09 3.76 2.72
CA SER A 11 0.15 3.52 3.82
C SER A 11 -1.19 3.00 3.31
N PHE A 12 -1.71 3.56 2.21
CA PHE A 12 -2.96 3.09 1.61
C PHE A 12 -2.82 1.68 1.03
N VAL A 13 -1.70 1.39 0.36
CA VAL A 13 -1.37 0.03 -0.12
C VAL A 13 -1.32 -0.95 1.05
N SER A 14 -0.75 -0.55 2.20
CA SER A 14 -0.66 -1.38 3.41
C SER A 14 -2.00 -1.78 4.01
N THR A 15 -3.06 -0.98 3.77
CA THR A 15 -4.43 -1.30 4.21
C THR A 15 -5.13 -2.32 3.31
N GLY A 16 -4.46 -2.77 2.25
CA GLY A 16 -4.99 -3.75 1.31
C GLY A 16 -5.76 -3.14 0.16
N MET A 17 -5.60 -1.85 -0.13
CA MET A 17 -6.25 -1.22 -1.29
C MET A 17 -5.66 -1.71 -2.61
N ASP A 18 -6.54 -1.92 -3.58
CA ASP A 18 -6.18 -2.29 -4.94
C ASP A 18 -5.64 -1.10 -5.74
N LEU A 19 -4.81 -1.40 -6.74
CA LEU A 19 -4.16 -0.42 -7.59
C LEU A 19 -5.14 0.54 -8.29
N GLU A 20 -6.29 0.04 -8.75
CA GLU A 20 -7.35 0.84 -9.37
C GLU A 20 -7.97 1.85 -8.39
N THR A 21 -8.12 1.45 -7.12
CA THR A 21 -8.61 2.34 -6.06
C THR A 21 -7.59 3.42 -5.78
N LEU A 22 -6.29 3.10 -5.77
CA LEU A 22 -5.22 4.09 -5.60
C LEU A 22 -5.22 5.14 -6.73
N TYR A 23 -5.43 4.74 -7.98
CA TYR A 23 -5.54 5.70 -9.09
C TYR A 23 -6.72 6.66 -8.91
N THR A 24 -7.81 6.19 -8.32
CA THR A 24 -8.98 7.01 -8.02
C THR A 24 -8.76 7.93 -6.82
N CYS A 25 -8.05 7.46 -5.79
CA CYS A 25 -7.73 8.24 -4.59
C CYS A 25 -6.65 9.30 -4.84
N PHE A 26 -5.78 9.07 -5.82
CA PHE A 26 -4.65 9.94 -6.13
C PHE A 26 -4.65 10.35 -7.61
N PRO A 27 -5.71 11.05 -8.09
CA PRO A 27 -5.84 11.42 -9.50
C PRO A 27 -4.80 12.47 -9.93
N ASP A 28 -4.20 13.17 -8.97
CA ASP A 28 -3.18 14.19 -9.21
C ASP A 28 -1.78 13.59 -9.44
N PHE A 29 -1.61 12.28 -9.23
CA PHE A 29 -0.34 11.58 -9.46
C PHE A 29 -0.42 10.69 -10.70
N SER A 30 0.75 10.43 -11.30
CA SER A 30 0.79 9.55 -12.47
C SER A 30 0.52 8.09 -12.06
N GLN A 31 -0.20 7.37 -12.93
CA GLN A 31 -0.47 5.96 -12.70
C GLN A 31 0.83 5.14 -12.64
N GLU A 32 1.85 5.51 -13.40
CA GLU A 32 3.17 4.86 -13.38
C GLU A 32 3.84 4.97 -12.00
N GLU A 33 3.85 6.16 -11.39
CA GLU A 33 4.42 6.35 -10.05
C GLU A 33 3.64 5.57 -8.98
N ILE A 34 2.30 5.56 -9.05
CA ILE A 34 1.47 4.80 -8.12
C ILE A 34 1.70 3.28 -8.30
N ALA A 35 1.81 2.80 -9.54
CA ALA A 35 2.07 1.41 -9.86
C ALA A 35 3.46 0.97 -9.36
N GLU A 36 4.48 1.81 -9.52
CA GLU A 36 5.82 1.53 -9.02
C GLU A 36 5.81 1.36 -7.50
N ILE A 37 5.13 2.25 -6.76
CA ILE A 37 5.00 2.14 -5.30
C ILE A 37 4.23 0.88 -4.90
N TYR A 38 3.10 0.59 -5.55
CA TYR A 38 2.29 -0.58 -5.27
C TYR A 38 3.07 -1.89 -5.48
N ASN A 39 3.75 -2.01 -6.63
CA ASN A 39 4.56 -3.19 -6.96
C ASN A 39 5.75 -3.31 -6.01
N ASN A 40 6.49 -2.22 -5.76
CA ASN A 40 7.59 -2.23 -4.80
C ASN A 40 7.12 -2.63 -3.40
N TYR A 41 5.97 -2.15 -2.95
CA TYR A 41 5.41 -2.53 -1.65
C TYR A 41 5.07 -4.02 -1.60
N LYS A 42 4.43 -4.56 -2.65
CA LYS A 42 4.08 -5.99 -2.75
C LYS A 42 5.30 -6.90 -2.87
N ASP A 43 6.30 -6.50 -3.65
CA ASP A 43 7.56 -7.25 -3.82
C ASP A 43 8.41 -7.26 -2.56
N ASN A 44 8.35 -6.16 -1.78
CA ASN A 44 9.02 -6.05 -0.48
C ASN A 44 8.14 -6.48 0.69
N GLN A 45 6.89 -6.91 0.47
CA GLN A 45 6.13 -7.53 1.54
C GLN A 45 6.87 -8.81 1.93
N PRO A 46 7.28 -8.97 3.21
CA PRO A 46 7.81 -10.24 3.65
C PRO A 46 6.71 -11.27 3.40
N VAL A 47 7.04 -12.29 2.60
CA VAL A 47 6.20 -13.45 2.30
C VAL A 47 5.81 -14.08 3.64
N GLY A 48 4.71 -13.63 4.24
CA GLY A 48 4.40 -13.90 5.66
C GLY A 48 3.68 -12.76 6.42
N ALA A 49 3.49 -11.58 5.84
CA ALA A 49 2.67 -10.52 6.46
C ALA A 49 1.15 -10.76 6.39
N ASP A 50 0.70 -11.88 5.82
CA ASP A 50 -0.65 -12.43 6.02
C ASP A 50 -0.77 -13.20 7.36
N GLY A 51 0.20 -12.99 8.26
CA GLY A 51 0.31 -13.59 9.59
C GLY A 51 0.06 -12.62 10.74
N HIS A 52 -0.40 -11.38 10.50
CA HIS A 52 -1.07 -10.60 11.54
C HIS A 52 -2.52 -11.08 11.69
N ALA A 53 -2.66 -12.39 11.92
CA ALA A 53 -3.55 -12.86 12.98
C ALA A 53 -3.06 -12.23 14.29
N MET A 54 -3.28 -10.93 14.47
CA MET A 54 -3.55 -10.41 15.80
C MET A 54 -4.91 -11.01 16.17
N SER A 55 -4.89 -12.30 16.51
CA SER A 55 -5.85 -12.86 17.44
C SER A 55 -5.63 -12.07 18.71
N ILE A 56 -6.33 -10.95 18.84
CA ILE A 56 -6.46 -10.22 20.08
C ILE A 56 -7.21 -11.19 20.99
N ASN A 57 -6.45 -12.06 21.66
CA ASN A 57 -6.95 -12.89 22.73
C ASN A 57 -7.18 -11.95 23.91
N CYS A 58 -8.35 -11.31 23.93
CA CYS A 58 -8.88 -10.66 25.12
C CYS A 58 -9.36 -11.77 26.07
N SER A 59 -8.43 -12.43 26.76
CA SER A 59 -8.71 -13.33 27.89
C SER A 59 -8.23 -12.71 29.19
#